data_AF-A0A378LMW6-F1
#
_entry.id   AF-A0A378LMW6-F1
#
_cell.length_a   1.000
_cell.length_b   1.000
_cell.length_c   1.000
_cell.angle_alpha   90.00
_cell.angle_beta   90.00
_cell.angle_gamma   90.00
#
_symmetry.space_group_name_H-M   'P 1'
#
loop_
_entity.id
_entity.type
_entity.pdbx_description
1 polymer ?
#
loop_
_entity_poly.entity_id
_entity_poly.type
_entity_poly.pdbx_seq_one_letter_code
_entity_poly.pdbx_strand_id
1 'polypeptide(L)'
;MAKQIKTKIKNGLNNIVTVDQSLHSDHHPQLFGKTLIWNIDKDNLHPDDLEMKAYAIAQKMNKGDVTSGMLQEVPNGSQDKLIAYIEKYLDPKRKLETRYNQNGTHPFGNLTFSTTAPSADQGLENEVGALQKKYEDSGKTKGQVLITLVGDESGKKRLLVNVHAETPQKPGEPPPRTPRVDLNAVLKDIEQFRKAHQDIDVVMGGDMNNGPVGLPRETNKAVSQTQLRYQHSEDNSAFKKDGTAIAVDAVFSSDHNTELKMQPDMNESSKSFLDAFTKSKKEKEELAQKEKMKPVVDLQQQLESSPFNVSGVQAGSYRQKISQDVQQDFSVKLTFQDARQARQFTNFVSLRDKKNLFQNENEIYLTQEALAKISKVDMKQPTGASTEEVQKHQEEKPTQPKAEDLQQKCVHKIKESKGVQISAAPSVEYKNSTIRQDTRGEVDYSMQITFASKEEARAFSDAMGYRNKTLLFQDGNKVYIAKDAEADFLKKMSKQDNTHDYKTKLEQMKSTSLPLTTPQSVKVDDLQMTAPKLT
;
A
#
# COMPACT_ATOMS: atom_id res chain seq x y z
N MET A 1 0.02 28.98 10.50
CA MET A 1 -0.55 29.84 11.54
C MET A 1 -2.01 29.46 11.70
N ALA A 2 -2.44 29.27 12.95
CA ALA A 2 -3.83 28.98 13.30
C ALA A 2 -4.76 30.14 12.94
N LYS A 3 -6.06 29.87 12.83
CA LYS A 3 -7.10 30.87 12.60
C LYS A 3 -7.23 31.72 13.86
N GLN A 4 -7.01 33.03 13.73
CA GLN A 4 -7.31 33.97 14.81
C GLN A 4 -8.82 34.24 14.80
N ILE A 5 -9.53 33.68 15.76
CA ILE A 5 -10.97 33.80 15.91
C ILE A 5 -11.24 34.77 17.06
N LYS A 6 -11.93 35.86 16.76
CA LYS A 6 -12.50 36.70 17.82
C LYS A 6 -13.66 35.93 18.41
N THR A 7 -13.73 35.79 19.72
CA THR A 7 -14.82 35.11 20.43
C THR A 7 -15.50 36.08 21.37
N LYS A 8 -16.84 36.09 21.36
CA LYS A 8 -17.63 36.91 22.29
C LYS A 8 -18.01 36.04 23.49
N ILE A 9 -17.43 36.33 24.64
CA ILE A 9 -17.67 35.60 25.88
C ILE A 9 -18.58 36.44 26.78
N LYS A 10 -19.67 35.85 27.28
CA LYS A 10 -20.48 36.48 28.32
C LYS A 10 -19.73 36.42 29.65
N ASN A 11 -19.45 37.58 30.24
CA ASN A 11 -18.87 37.71 31.57
C ASN A 11 -19.93 38.32 32.52
N GLY A 12 -20.69 37.47 33.20
CA GLY A 12 -21.84 37.89 34.01
C GLY A 12 -23.10 38.18 33.18
N LEU A 13 -24.12 38.77 33.81
CA LEU A 13 -25.47 38.90 33.24
C LEU A 13 -25.56 39.86 32.04
N ASN A 14 -24.71 40.90 31.96
CA ASN A 14 -24.84 41.98 30.96
C ASN A 14 -23.53 42.42 30.27
N ASN A 15 -22.39 41.75 30.49
CA ASN A 15 -21.13 42.16 29.89
C ASN A 15 -20.67 41.14 28.84
N ILE A 16 -20.44 41.58 27.61
CA ILE A 16 -19.87 40.76 26.54
C ILE A 16 -18.45 41.24 26.31
N VAL A 17 -17.47 40.38 26.58
CA VAL A 17 -16.06 40.66 26.32
C VAL A 17 -15.67 39.95 25.02
N THR A 18 -14.93 40.64 24.16
CA THR A 18 -14.35 40.03 22.96
C THR A 18 -12.92 39.58 23.26
N VAL A 19 -12.64 38.30 23.05
CA VAL A 19 -11.31 37.70 23.27
C VAL A 19 -10.83 37.08 21.97
N ASP A 20 -9.62 37.42 21.55
CA ASP A 20 -8.98 36.78 20.41
C ASP A 20 -8.42 35.42 20.84
N GLN A 21 -8.84 34.36 20.15
CA GLN A 21 -8.39 32.98 20.37
C GLN A 21 -7.70 32.45 19.12
N SER A 22 -6.59 31.74 19.31
CA SER A 22 -5.89 31.03 18.23
C SER A 22 -6.43 29.61 18.13
N LEU A 23 -7.28 29.34 17.15
CA LEU A 23 -7.97 28.05 16.99
C LEU A 23 -7.64 27.38 15.64
N HIS A 24 -7.72 26.06 15.59
CA HIS A 24 -7.55 25.28 14.35
C HIS A 24 -8.77 25.37 13.44
N SER A 25 -9.97 25.40 14.02
CA SER A 25 -11.27 25.48 13.37
C SER A 25 -12.16 26.46 14.13
N ASP A 26 -13.17 27.02 13.48
CA ASP A 26 -14.26 27.73 14.17
C ASP A 26 -15.24 26.78 14.87
N HIS A 27 -15.05 25.46 14.78
CA HIS A 27 -15.78 24.46 15.55
C HIS A 27 -14.85 23.76 16.54
N HIS A 28 -15.28 23.64 17.79
CA HIS A 28 -14.63 22.77 18.76
C HIS A 28 -15.01 21.30 18.53
N PRO A 29 -14.03 20.38 18.56
CA PRO A 29 -14.32 18.96 18.47
C PRO A 29 -15.24 18.49 19.59
N GLN A 30 -16.03 17.46 19.30
CA GLN A 30 -16.92 16.80 20.24
C GLN A 30 -16.53 15.31 20.35
N LEU A 31 -16.67 14.74 21.54
CA LEU A 31 -16.54 13.30 21.78
C LEU A 31 -17.89 12.72 22.18
N PHE A 32 -18.30 11.67 21.48
CA PHE A 32 -19.38 10.79 21.89
C PHE A 32 -18.78 9.42 22.24
N GLY A 33 -18.47 9.22 23.52
CA GLY A 33 -17.68 8.08 23.96
C GLY A 33 -16.27 8.17 23.38
N LYS A 34 -15.87 7.18 22.57
CA LYS A 34 -14.59 7.18 21.83
C LYS A 34 -14.72 7.62 20.36
N THR A 35 -15.87 8.14 19.95
CA THR A 35 -16.10 8.67 18.59
C THR A 35 -15.87 10.18 18.57
N LEU A 36 -14.87 10.64 17.82
CA LEU A 36 -14.63 12.05 17.54
C LEU A 36 -15.62 12.59 16.50
N ILE A 37 -16.15 13.78 16.73
CA ILE A 37 -16.99 14.50 15.77
C ILE A 37 -16.42 15.90 15.64
N TRP A 38 -16.00 16.29 14.44
CA TRP A 38 -15.37 17.59 14.25
C TRP A 38 -15.51 18.13 12.83
N ASN A 39 -16.14 19.31 12.70
CA ASN A 39 -16.01 20.11 11.49
C ASN A 39 -14.61 20.76 11.50
N ILE A 40 -13.74 20.28 10.62
CA ILE A 40 -12.33 20.68 10.63
C ILE A 40 -12.06 21.97 9.87
N ASP A 41 -13.10 22.65 9.36
CA ASP A 41 -13.03 23.86 8.54
C ASP A 41 -12.24 23.67 7.23
N LYS A 42 -12.93 23.81 6.09
CA LYS A 42 -12.33 23.69 4.75
C LYS A 42 -11.28 24.76 4.45
N ASP A 43 -11.38 25.91 5.12
CA ASP A 43 -10.55 27.09 4.85
C ASP A 43 -9.19 26.94 5.55
N ASN A 44 -8.37 26.01 5.06
CA ASN A 44 -7.00 25.82 5.54
C ASN A 44 -6.13 27.04 5.17
N LEU A 45 -5.96 27.97 6.12
CA LEU A 45 -5.22 29.22 5.91
C LEU A 45 -3.69 29.02 5.84
N HIS A 46 -3.16 27.82 6.12
CA HIS A 46 -1.71 27.55 6.18
C HIS A 46 -1.31 26.13 5.73
N PRO A 47 -0.11 25.92 5.16
CA PRO A 47 0.36 24.59 4.71
C PRO A 47 0.33 23.48 5.78
N ASP A 48 0.52 23.85 7.04
CA ASP A 48 0.67 22.95 8.19
C ASP A 48 -0.60 22.77 9.02
N ASP A 49 -1.68 23.51 8.72
CA ASP A 49 -2.89 23.50 9.56
C ASP A 49 -3.55 22.12 9.63
N LEU A 50 -3.61 21.43 8.47
CA LEU A 50 -4.09 20.06 8.38
C LEU A 50 -3.23 19.07 9.19
N GLU A 51 -1.91 19.28 9.24
CA GLU A 51 -0.99 18.43 10.00
C GLU A 51 -1.13 18.66 11.51
N MET A 52 -1.37 19.91 11.95
CA MET A 52 -1.64 20.21 13.36
C MET A 52 -2.97 19.60 13.82
N LYS A 53 -4.05 19.72 13.02
CA LYS A 53 -5.33 19.05 13.28
C LYS A 53 -5.15 17.54 13.40
N ALA A 54 -4.40 16.93 12.46
CA ALA A 54 -4.04 15.51 12.53
C ALA A 54 -3.25 15.14 13.78
N TYR A 55 -2.29 15.97 14.18
CA TYR A 55 -1.51 15.78 15.41
C TYR A 55 -2.40 15.81 16.65
N ALA A 56 -3.32 16.77 16.76
CA ALA A 56 -4.29 16.86 17.86
C ALA A 56 -5.17 15.59 17.97
N ILE A 57 -5.64 15.08 16.82
CA ILE A 57 -6.39 13.81 16.75
C ILE A 57 -5.51 12.65 17.24
N ALA A 58 -4.28 12.52 16.71
CA ALA A 58 -3.37 11.45 17.07
C ALA A 58 -3.03 11.44 18.57
N GLN A 59 -2.86 12.61 19.21
CA GLN A 59 -2.63 12.69 20.65
C GLN A 59 -3.77 12.09 21.48
N LYS A 60 -5.03 12.31 21.08
CA LYS A 60 -6.20 11.70 21.74
C LYS A 60 -6.31 10.22 21.46
N MET A 61 -5.98 9.78 20.25
CA MET A 61 -5.94 8.36 19.90
C MET A 61 -4.85 7.60 20.68
N ASN A 62 -3.69 8.21 20.93
CA ASN A 62 -2.61 7.61 21.73
C ASN A 62 -2.97 7.50 23.21
N LYS A 63 -3.81 8.41 23.72
CA LYS A 63 -4.39 8.33 25.07
C LYS A 63 -5.50 7.28 25.21
N GLY A 64 -6.01 6.75 24.09
CA GLY A 64 -7.15 5.85 24.07
C GLY A 64 -8.51 6.56 24.17
N ASP A 65 -8.53 7.89 24.10
CA ASP A 65 -9.76 8.70 24.16
C ASP A 65 -10.56 8.63 22.85
N VAL A 66 -9.89 8.34 21.72
CA VAL A 66 -10.48 8.29 20.38
C VAL A 66 -10.09 7.00 19.67
N THR A 67 -11.09 6.27 19.17
CA THR A 67 -10.90 5.06 18.34
C THR A 67 -11.57 5.17 16.98
N SER A 68 -12.51 6.08 16.83
CA SER A 68 -13.14 6.40 15.55
C SER A 68 -13.47 7.88 15.45
N GLY A 69 -13.74 8.35 14.24
CA GLY A 69 -14.11 9.75 14.05
C GLY A 69 -14.95 10.01 12.81
N MET A 70 -15.67 11.12 12.87
CA MET A 70 -16.55 11.70 11.85
C MET A 70 -16.12 13.16 11.66
N LEU A 71 -15.37 13.41 10.59
CA LEU A 71 -14.89 14.74 10.24
C LEU A 71 -15.74 15.35 9.13
N GLN A 72 -16.07 16.63 9.25
CA GLN A 72 -16.78 17.41 8.23
C GLN A 72 -15.86 18.49 7.66
N GLU A 73 -16.19 18.98 6.47
CA GLU A 73 -15.41 19.98 5.73
C GLU A 73 -13.95 19.61 5.46
N VAL A 74 -13.65 18.31 5.31
CA VAL A 74 -12.31 17.89 4.88
C VAL A 74 -12.08 18.32 3.43
N PRO A 75 -11.04 19.10 3.11
CA PRO A 75 -10.81 19.56 1.73
C PRO A 75 -10.62 18.40 0.77
N ASN A 76 -11.29 18.48 -0.38
CA ASN A 76 -11.25 17.45 -1.39
C ASN A 76 -9.84 17.30 -1.96
N GLY A 77 -9.36 16.05 -2.05
CA GLY A 77 -7.98 15.75 -2.46
C GLY A 77 -6.95 15.82 -1.32
N SER A 78 -7.37 16.20 -0.10
CA SER A 78 -6.50 16.25 1.08
C SER A 78 -6.78 15.13 2.10
N GLN A 79 -7.78 14.26 1.84
CA GLN A 79 -8.17 13.18 2.76
C GLN A 79 -7.01 12.21 3.06
N ASP A 80 -6.33 11.71 2.04
CA ASP A 80 -5.24 10.74 2.23
C ASP A 80 -4.05 11.38 2.97
N LYS A 81 -3.81 12.68 2.71
CA LYS A 81 -2.79 13.46 3.38
C LYS A 81 -3.11 13.67 4.86
N LEU A 82 -4.36 14.01 5.20
CA LEU A 82 -4.82 14.16 6.57
C LEU A 82 -4.64 12.84 7.35
N ILE A 83 -5.09 11.73 6.78
CA ILE A 83 -4.97 10.40 7.40
C ILE A 83 -3.51 10.01 7.57
N ALA A 84 -2.68 10.17 6.54
CA ALA A 84 -1.25 9.90 6.63
C ALA A 84 -0.57 10.73 7.74
N TYR A 85 -1.01 11.96 7.97
CA TYR A 85 -0.53 12.76 9.10
C TYR A 85 -1.02 12.24 10.45
N ILE A 86 -2.26 11.78 10.57
CA ILE A 86 -2.72 11.16 11.82
C ILE A 86 -1.85 9.93 12.10
N GLU A 87 -1.72 9.04 11.12
CA GLU A 87 -0.90 7.82 11.20
C GLU A 87 0.59 8.10 11.49
N LYS A 88 1.15 9.20 10.99
CA LYS A 88 2.53 9.64 11.27
C LYS A 88 2.76 9.85 12.78
N TYR A 89 1.75 10.33 13.50
CA TYR A 89 1.84 10.68 14.92
C TYR A 89 1.24 9.64 15.86
N LEU A 90 0.68 8.54 15.34
CA LEU A 90 0.21 7.42 16.17
C LEU A 90 1.38 6.64 16.79
N ASP A 91 1.19 6.24 18.03
CA ASP A 91 2.12 5.40 18.79
C ASP A 91 1.33 4.36 19.62
N PRO A 92 1.39 3.05 19.27
CA PRO A 92 2.17 2.47 18.17
C PRO A 92 1.63 2.88 16.79
N LYS A 93 2.53 2.88 15.79
CA LYS A 93 2.17 3.15 14.39
C LYS A 93 1.17 2.11 13.89
N ARG A 94 0.03 2.57 13.37
CA ARG A 94 -1.03 1.74 12.81
C ARG A 94 -1.71 2.46 11.66
N LYS A 95 -2.31 1.69 10.75
CA LYS A 95 -3.15 2.23 9.68
C LYS A 95 -4.56 2.45 10.19
N LEU A 96 -5.23 3.47 9.67
CA LEU A 96 -6.63 3.73 9.93
C LEU A 96 -7.47 3.24 8.77
N GLU A 97 -8.64 2.67 9.10
CA GLU A 97 -9.69 2.43 8.13
C GLU A 97 -10.41 3.74 7.88
N THR A 98 -10.59 4.10 6.60
CA THR A 98 -11.09 5.44 6.24
C THR A 98 -12.08 5.38 5.11
N ARG A 99 -13.09 6.24 5.18
CA ARG A 99 -14.02 6.48 4.08
C ARG A 99 -14.19 7.98 3.90
N TYR A 100 -14.31 8.42 2.66
CA TYR A 100 -14.52 9.82 2.32
C TYR A 100 -15.57 9.95 1.22
N ASN A 101 -16.38 11.00 1.28
CA ASN A 101 -17.26 11.39 0.19
C ASN A 101 -17.33 12.92 0.08
N GLN A 102 -17.18 13.44 -1.13
CA GLN A 102 -17.28 14.86 -1.42
C GLN A 102 -18.74 15.33 -1.30
N ASN A 103 -18.96 16.49 -0.67
CA ASN A 103 -20.30 17.02 -0.48
C ASN A 103 -20.76 17.73 -1.76
N GLY A 104 -21.59 17.07 -2.57
CA GLY A 104 -22.16 17.61 -3.80
C GLY A 104 -21.05 18.15 -4.72
N THR A 105 -21.12 19.44 -5.01
CA THR A 105 -20.10 20.17 -5.81
C THR A 105 -19.12 20.98 -4.95
N HIS A 106 -19.15 20.83 -3.63
CA HIS A 106 -18.28 21.60 -2.73
C HIS A 106 -16.83 21.12 -2.83
N PRO A 107 -15.84 22.00 -2.60
CA PRO A 107 -14.42 21.62 -2.60
C PRO A 107 -14.00 20.85 -1.33
N PHE A 108 -14.93 20.25 -0.61
CA PHE A 108 -14.73 19.54 0.65
C PHE A 108 -15.77 18.42 0.80
N GLY A 109 -15.57 17.57 1.79
CA GLY A 109 -16.46 16.44 2.07
C GLY A 109 -16.46 15.97 3.51
N ASN A 110 -17.17 14.88 3.72
CA ASN A 110 -17.22 14.17 4.99
C ASN A 110 -16.23 13.01 4.96
N LEU A 111 -15.54 12.78 6.08
CA LEU A 111 -14.60 11.68 6.27
C LEU A 111 -14.94 10.91 7.54
N THR A 112 -14.86 9.59 7.49
CA THR A 112 -14.84 8.74 8.68
C THR A 112 -13.50 8.05 8.79
N PHE A 113 -13.05 7.82 10.02
CA PHE A 113 -11.88 6.99 10.29
C PHE A 113 -12.12 6.07 11.49
N SER A 114 -11.39 4.96 11.56
CA SER A 114 -11.37 4.09 12.75
C SER A 114 -10.06 3.32 12.89
N THR A 115 -9.74 2.92 14.12
CA THR A 115 -8.57 2.08 14.42
C THR A 115 -8.80 0.60 14.09
N THR A 116 -10.05 0.19 13.93
CA THR A 116 -10.44 -1.23 13.89
C THR A 116 -11.52 -1.43 12.83
N ALA A 117 -11.22 -2.26 11.83
CA ALA A 117 -12.22 -2.75 10.89
C ALA A 117 -13.26 -3.61 11.66
N PRO A 118 -14.56 -3.51 11.33
CA PRO A 118 -15.54 -4.42 11.89
C PRO A 118 -15.20 -5.87 11.50
N SER A 119 -15.58 -6.83 12.35
CA SER A 119 -15.46 -8.26 12.00
C SER A 119 -16.24 -8.54 10.71
N ALA A 120 -15.61 -9.24 9.75
CA ALA A 120 -16.16 -9.48 8.42
C ALA A 120 -17.59 -10.05 8.46
N ASP A 121 -18.50 -9.39 7.74
CA ASP A 121 -19.90 -9.78 7.65
C ASP A 121 -20.47 -9.27 6.33
N GLN A 122 -20.38 -10.11 5.30
CA GLN A 122 -20.70 -9.71 3.94
C GLN A 122 -22.16 -9.26 3.78
N GLY A 123 -23.09 -9.84 4.53
CA GLY A 123 -24.50 -9.48 4.48
C GLY A 123 -24.71 -8.06 5.00
N LEU A 124 -24.18 -7.79 6.20
CA LEU A 124 -24.22 -6.48 6.81
C LEU A 124 -23.47 -5.42 5.99
N GLU A 125 -22.30 -5.74 5.47
CA GLU A 125 -21.51 -4.85 4.61
C GLU A 125 -22.28 -4.48 3.33
N ASN A 126 -22.99 -5.43 2.73
CA ASN A 126 -23.84 -5.17 1.57
C ASN A 126 -25.02 -4.27 1.91
N GLU A 127 -25.66 -4.46 3.06
CA GLU A 127 -26.76 -3.62 3.53
C GLU A 127 -26.30 -2.19 3.82
N VAL A 128 -25.20 -2.03 4.54
CA VAL A 128 -24.57 -0.73 4.81
C VAL A 128 -24.14 -0.08 3.49
N GLY A 129 -23.57 -0.86 2.56
CA GLY A 129 -23.20 -0.41 1.22
C GLY A 129 -24.41 0.09 0.40
N ALA A 130 -25.54 -0.61 0.46
CA ALA A 130 -26.77 -0.20 -0.20
C ALA A 130 -27.35 1.09 0.40
N LEU A 131 -27.34 1.20 1.74
CA LEU A 131 -27.77 2.40 2.44
C LEU A 131 -26.88 3.60 2.08
N GLN A 132 -25.57 3.41 2.05
CA GLN A 132 -24.64 4.46 1.67
C GLN A 132 -24.78 4.85 0.19
N LYS A 133 -24.99 3.89 -0.71
CA LYS A 133 -25.21 4.15 -2.13
C LYS A 133 -26.43 5.05 -2.36
N LYS A 134 -27.51 4.89 -1.58
CA LYS A 134 -28.69 5.78 -1.62
C LYS A 134 -28.31 7.27 -1.47
N TYR A 135 -27.36 7.58 -0.60
CA TYR A 135 -26.87 8.95 -0.34
C TYR A 135 -25.71 9.38 -1.25
N GLU A 136 -25.04 8.44 -1.91
CA GLU A 136 -24.09 8.73 -2.99
C GLU A 136 -24.80 9.09 -4.31
N ASP A 137 -25.97 8.49 -4.54
CA ASP A 137 -26.78 8.68 -5.75
C ASP A 137 -27.82 9.81 -5.62
N SER A 138 -27.84 10.54 -4.49
CA SER A 138 -28.86 11.56 -4.17
C SER A 138 -28.71 12.90 -4.91
N GLY A 139 -27.94 12.92 -6.01
CA GLY A 139 -27.74 14.09 -6.86
C GLY A 139 -27.09 15.24 -6.10
N LYS A 140 -27.80 16.37 -5.98
CA LYS A 140 -27.22 17.59 -5.39
C LYS A 140 -27.00 17.51 -3.86
N THR A 141 -27.66 16.60 -3.14
CA THR A 141 -27.42 16.42 -1.69
C THR A 141 -26.30 15.41 -1.40
N LYS A 142 -25.69 14.83 -2.44
CA LYS A 142 -24.65 13.80 -2.34
C LYS A 142 -23.58 14.17 -1.31
N GLY A 143 -23.10 13.21 -0.53
CA GLY A 143 -21.96 13.38 0.37
C GLY A 143 -22.24 14.12 1.69
N GLN A 144 -23.34 14.86 1.81
CA GLN A 144 -23.79 15.43 3.10
C GLN A 144 -24.06 14.36 4.17
N VAL A 145 -24.20 13.09 3.77
CA VAL A 145 -24.34 11.93 4.65
C VAL A 145 -23.31 10.88 4.22
N LEU A 146 -22.52 10.43 5.18
CA LEU A 146 -21.52 9.37 5.00
C LEU A 146 -21.71 8.29 6.07
N ILE A 147 -22.05 7.09 5.61
CA ILE A 147 -22.41 5.94 6.44
C ILE A 147 -21.25 4.94 6.40
N THR A 148 -20.76 4.56 7.56
CA THR A 148 -19.60 3.69 7.72
C THR A 148 -19.84 2.72 8.88
N LEU A 149 -19.58 1.44 8.64
CA LEU A 149 -19.55 0.44 9.70
C LEU A 149 -18.13 0.40 10.29
N VAL A 150 -18.01 0.48 11.61
CA VAL A 150 -16.73 0.42 12.34
C VAL A 150 -16.79 -0.63 13.44
N GLY A 151 -15.63 -1.13 13.87
CA GLY A 151 -15.49 -1.94 15.08
C GLY A 151 -14.91 -1.13 16.24
N ASP A 152 -15.25 -1.50 17.47
CA ASP A 152 -14.52 -1.05 18.65
C ASP A 152 -13.44 -2.07 19.09
N GLU A 153 -12.73 -1.75 20.18
CA GLU A 153 -11.68 -2.59 20.75
C GLU A 153 -12.18 -3.97 21.22
N SER A 154 -13.48 -4.12 21.49
CA SER A 154 -14.12 -5.38 21.88
C SER A 154 -14.66 -6.18 20.69
N GLY A 155 -14.53 -5.64 19.47
CA GLY A 155 -15.11 -6.21 18.26
C GLY A 155 -16.61 -5.90 18.08
N LYS A 156 -17.20 -5.07 18.96
CA LYS A 156 -18.59 -4.64 18.81
C LYS A 156 -18.68 -3.72 17.61
N LYS A 157 -19.65 -4.01 16.72
CA LYS A 157 -19.90 -3.22 15.52
C LYS A 157 -20.70 -1.98 15.87
N ARG A 158 -20.41 -0.89 15.18
CA ARG A 158 -21.14 0.38 15.28
C ARG A 158 -21.32 1.00 13.91
N LEU A 159 -22.53 1.48 13.62
CA LEU A 159 -22.82 2.27 12.44
C LEU A 159 -22.60 3.75 12.74
N LEU A 160 -21.61 4.35 12.08
CA LEU A 160 -21.39 5.80 12.08
C LEU A 160 -22.12 6.42 10.90
N VAL A 161 -22.92 7.45 11.17
CA VAL A 161 -23.56 8.28 10.14
C VAL A 161 -23.09 9.71 10.30
N ASN A 162 -22.05 10.05 9.54
CA ASN A 162 -21.43 11.36 9.53
C ASN A 162 -22.24 12.33 8.66
N VAL A 163 -22.79 13.36 9.28
CA VAL A 163 -23.65 14.35 8.64
C VAL A 163 -22.97 15.72 8.58
N HIS A 164 -23.01 16.34 7.40
CA HIS A 164 -22.76 17.76 7.22
C HIS A 164 -23.88 18.31 6.35
N ALA A 165 -24.95 18.78 6.98
CA ALA A 165 -26.14 19.24 6.28
C ALA A 165 -25.97 20.70 5.85
N GLU A 166 -26.40 21.08 4.64
CA GLU A 166 -26.39 22.49 4.23
C GLU A 166 -27.27 23.35 5.13
N THR A 167 -26.90 24.63 5.29
CA THR A 167 -27.71 25.57 6.08
C THR A 167 -29.15 25.64 5.56
N PRO A 168 -30.17 25.59 6.43
CA PRO A 168 -31.57 25.75 6.02
C PRO A 168 -31.77 27.04 5.22
N GLN A 169 -32.53 26.96 4.12
CA GLN A 169 -32.90 28.13 3.34
C GLN A 169 -33.69 29.10 4.22
N LYS A 170 -33.25 30.37 4.29
CA LYS A 170 -34.01 31.39 5.00
C LYS A 170 -35.23 31.83 4.19
N PRO A 171 -36.36 32.18 4.85
CA PRO A 171 -37.51 32.75 4.16
C PRO A 171 -37.12 33.98 3.34
N GLY A 172 -37.44 33.99 2.05
CA GLY A 172 -37.18 35.13 1.15
C GLY A 172 -35.79 35.16 0.50
N GLU A 173 -34.88 34.24 0.85
CA GLU A 173 -33.58 34.09 0.15
C GLU A 173 -33.73 33.13 -1.06
N PRO A 174 -32.96 33.34 -2.14
CA PRO A 174 -32.94 32.40 -3.27
C PRO A 174 -32.51 30.99 -2.83
N PRO A 175 -32.97 29.94 -3.52
CA PRO A 175 -32.62 28.57 -3.15
C PRO A 175 -31.09 28.38 -3.18
N PRO A 176 -30.51 27.68 -2.19
CA PRO A 176 -29.07 27.46 -2.15
C PRO A 176 -28.61 26.63 -3.36
N ARG A 177 -27.36 26.83 -3.79
CA ARG A 177 -26.77 26.07 -4.92
C ARG A 177 -26.82 24.56 -4.69
N THR A 178 -26.55 24.17 -3.45
CA THR A 178 -26.64 22.81 -2.93
C THR A 178 -27.83 22.74 -1.98
N PRO A 179 -28.84 21.89 -2.24
CA PRO A 179 -29.97 21.73 -1.33
C PRO A 179 -29.53 21.00 -0.06
N ARG A 180 -30.22 21.26 1.06
CA ARG A 180 -30.06 20.55 2.33
C ARG A 180 -30.59 19.12 2.23
N VAL A 181 -29.86 18.17 2.80
CA VAL A 181 -30.33 16.78 2.94
C VAL A 181 -31.54 16.66 3.86
N ASP A 182 -32.48 15.77 3.54
CA ASP A 182 -33.64 15.49 4.39
C ASP A 182 -33.25 14.63 5.61
N LEU A 183 -32.99 15.28 6.74
CA LEU A 183 -32.63 14.60 7.98
C LEU A 183 -33.73 13.65 8.52
N ASN A 184 -35.01 13.85 8.16
CA ASN A 184 -36.05 12.87 8.53
C ASN A 184 -35.88 11.56 7.80
N ALA A 185 -35.59 11.61 6.50
CA ALA A 185 -35.37 10.42 5.69
C ALA A 185 -34.16 9.64 6.22
N VAL A 186 -33.09 10.36 6.57
CA VAL A 186 -31.89 9.78 7.21
C VAL A 186 -32.23 9.07 8.51
N LEU A 187 -32.94 9.74 9.43
CA LEU A 187 -33.35 9.13 10.70
C LEU A 187 -34.25 7.91 10.53
N LYS A 188 -35.17 7.93 9.55
CA LYS A 188 -36.05 6.78 9.27
C LYS A 188 -35.27 5.57 8.78
N ASP A 189 -34.35 5.77 7.84
CA ASP A 189 -33.52 4.68 7.33
C ASP A 189 -32.64 4.08 8.43
N ILE A 190 -32.06 4.95 9.26
CA ILE A 190 -31.20 4.54 10.37
C ILE A 190 -32.00 3.78 11.44
N GLU A 191 -33.20 4.25 11.80
CA GLU A 191 -34.06 3.52 12.73
C GLU A 191 -34.50 2.16 12.14
N GLN A 192 -34.75 2.09 10.83
CA GLN A 192 -35.05 0.82 10.16
C GLN A 192 -33.86 -0.14 10.24
N PHE A 193 -32.64 0.34 9.98
CA PHE A 193 -31.41 -0.44 10.14
C PHE A 193 -31.25 -0.93 11.59
N ARG A 194 -31.40 -0.04 12.58
CA ARG A 194 -31.31 -0.39 14.00
C ARG A 194 -32.33 -1.46 14.41
N LYS A 195 -33.56 -1.39 13.89
CA LYS A 195 -34.60 -2.40 14.16
C LYS A 195 -34.24 -3.77 13.61
N ALA A 196 -33.54 -3.82 12.47
CA ALA A 196 -33.05 -5.07 11.87
C ALA A 196 -31.80 -5.61 12.59
N HIS A 197 -30.96 -4.72 13.12
CA HIS A 197 -29.67 -5.04 13.75
C HIS A 197 -29.59 -4.51 15.18
N GLN A 198 -30.32 -5.14 16.10
CA GLN A 198 -30.46 -4.66 17.49
C GLN A 198 -29.16 -4.73 18.32
N ASP A 199 -28.19 -5.54 17.88
CA ASP A 199 -26.88 -5.72 18.50
C ASP A 199 -25.85 -4.66 18.04
N ILE A 200 -26.18 -3.87 17.03
CA ILE A 200 -25.30 -2.84 16.45
C ILE A 200 -25.65 -1.47 17.02
N ASP A 201 -24.67 -0.80 17.61
CA ASP A 201 -24.84 0.58 18.04
C ASP A 201 -24.92 1.50 16.82
N VAL A 202 -25.78 2.50 16.89
CA VAL A 202 -25.92 3.52 15.86
C VAL A 202 -25.53 4.87 16.45
N VAL A 203 -24.70 5.63 15.73
CA VAL A 203 -24.35 7.01 16.04
C VAL A 203 -24.45 7.84 14.76
N MET A 204 -25.47 8.68 14.67
CA MET A 204 -25.59 9.71 13.65
C MET A 204 -25.17 11.05 14.24
N GLY A 205 -24.17 11.71 13.67
CA GLY A 205 -23.72 12.99 14.20
C GLY A 205 -22.85 13.79 13.24
N GLY A 206 -22.53 15.01 13.64
CA GLY A 206 -21.80 15.98 12.84
C GLY A 206 -22.49 17.33 12.84
N ASP A 207 -22.08 18.19 11.92
CA ASP A 207 -22.62 19.53 11.74
C ASP A 207 -23.97 19.48 11.02
N MET A 208 -25.04 19.59 11.80
CA MET A 208 -26.40 19.57 11.28
C MET A 208 -26.90 20.95 10.83
N ASN A 209 -26.11 22.00 11.02
CA ASN A 209 -26.43 23.39 10.64
C ASN A 209 -27.83 23.88 11.08
N ASN A 210 -28.34 23.44 12.23
CA ASN A 210 -29.68 23.79 12.70
C ASN A 210 -29.73 25.12 13.51
N GLY A 211 -28.60 25.79 13.68
CA GLY A 211 -28.49 26.98 14.54
C GLY A 211 -28.60 26.65 16.04
N PRO A 212 -28.64 27.66 16.92
CA PRO A 212 -28.50 27.50 18.38
C PRO A 212 -29.68 26.79 19.06
N VAL A 213 -30.71 26.42 18.31
CA VAL A 213 -31.92 25.81 18.84
C VAL A 213 -31.78 24.30 18.72
N GLY A 214 -32.00 23.60 19.84
CA GLY A 214 -32.02 22.13 19.87
C GLY A 214 -33.02 21.54 18.88
N LEU A 215 -32.92 20.23 18.68
CA LEU A 215 -33.62 19.36 17.72
C LEU A 215 -34.11 20.00 16.41
N PRO A 216 -33.55 19.63 15.24
CA PRO A 216 -34.03 20.15 13.95
C PRO A 216 -35.54 20.01 13.80
N ARG A 217 -36.24 21.11 13.51
CA ARG A 217 -37.72 21.14 13.51
C ARG A 217 -38.29 20.11 12.55
N GLU A 218 -37.61 19.87 11.44
CA GLU A 218 -37.95 18.82 10.49
C GLU A 218 -38.00 17.45 11.19
N THR A 219 -37.07 17.15 12.10
CA THR A 219 -36.92 15.85 12.77
C THR A 219 -37.93 15.55 13.89
N ASN A 220 -38.73 16.52 14.34
CA ASN A 220 -39.69 16.34 15.46
C ASN A 220 -40.62 15.12 15.30
N LYS A 221 -41.09 14.86 14.08
CA LYS A 221 -41.96 13.69 13.80
C LYS A 221 -41.19 12.38 13.78
N ALA A 222 -39.95 12.38 13.29
CA ALA A 222 -39.14 11.17 13.23
C ALA A 222 -38.66 10.78 14.63
N VAL A 223 -38.18 11.74 15.43
CA VAL A 223 -37.65 11.48 16.79
C VAL A 223 -38.70 10.91 17.73
N SER A 224 -39.95 11.36 17.64
CA SER A 224 -41.05 10.77 18.42
C SER A 224 -41.37 9.31 18.03
N GLN A 225 -40.81 8.82 16.92
CA GLN A 225 -41.02 7.47 16.39
C GLN A 225 -39.74 6.60 16.41
N THR A 226 -38.59 7.16 16.80
CA THR A 226 -37.34 6.42 16.95
C THR A 226 -37.07 6.12 18.41
N GLN A 227 -36.23 5.11 18.67
CA GLN A 227 -35.66 4.87 20.00
C GLN A 227 -34.28 5.53 20.14
N LEU A 228 -33.95 6.52 19.31
CA LEU A 228 -32.64 7.17 19.35
C LEU A 228 -32.66 8.36 20.31
N ARG A 229 -31.68 8.43 21.22
CA ARG A 229 -31.45 9.59 22.08
C ARG A 229 -30.85 10.72 21.25
N TYR A 230 -31.42 11.91 21.37
CA TYR A 230 -30.87 13.13 20.81
C TYR A 230 -30.04 13.91 21.86
N GLN A 231 -28.89 14.43 21.45
CA GLN A 231 -28.08 15.38 22.20
C GLN A 231 -27.59 16.50 21.28
N HIS A 232 -27.83 17.75 21.66
CA HIS A 232 -27.29 18.92 20.98
C HIS A 232 -25.93 19.27 21.59
N SER A 233 -25.04 19.86 20.80
CA SER A 233 -23.78 20.40 21.34
C SER A 233 -24.04 21.56 22.30
N GLU A 234 -23.10 21.76 23.22
CA GLU A 234 -23.13 22.86 24.18
C GLU A 234 -22.99 24.23 23.49
N ASP A 235 -23.46 25.28 24.17
CA ASP A 235 -23.20 26.65 23.74
C ASP A 235 -21.68 26.91 23.62
N ASN A 236 -21.28 27.71 22.63
CA ASN A 236 -19.88 27.95 22.22
C ASN A 236 -19.19 26.75 21.56
N SER A 237 -19.91 25.73 21.08
CA SER A 237 -19.30 24.64 20.31
C SER A 237 -18.78 25.09 18.93
N ALA A 238 -19.30 26.19 18.37
CA ALA A 238 -18.77 26.81 17.16
C ALA A 238 -18.91 28.34 17.18
N PHE A 239 -18.23 29.03 16.25
CA PHE A 239 -18.19 30.49 16.18
C PHE A 239 -18.50 31.02 14.78
N LYS A 240 -19.37 32.03 14.71
CA LYS A 240 -19.56 32.82 13.49
C LYS A 240 -18.34 33.70 13.21
N LYS A 241 -18.24 34.22 11.98
CA LYS A 241 -17.19 35.18 11.57
C LYS A 241 -17.08 36.42 12.47
N ASP A 242 -18.18 36.85 13.07
CA ASP A 242 -18.22 38.00 13.98
C ASP A 242 -17.91 37.63 15.44
N GLY A 243 -17.54 36.37 15.68
CA GLY A 243 -17.21 35.83 16.99
C GLY A 243 -18.38 35.41 17.86
N THR A 244 -19.61 35.48 17.33
CA THR A 244 -20.79 35.04 18.05
C THR A 244 -20.78 33.51 18.15
N ALA A 245 -20.81 33.02 19.40
CA ALA A 245 -20.95 31.62 19.71
C ALA A 245 -22.28 31.05 19.19
N ILE A 246 -22.22 29.84 18.65
CA ILE A 246 -23.34 29.04 18.17
C ILE A 246 -23.13 27.57 18.56
N ALA A 247 -24.21 26.80 18.51
CA ALA A 247 -24.18 25.35 18.64
C ALA A 247 -24.84 24.73 17.42
N VAL A 248 -24.09 23.95 16.63
CA VAL A 248 -24.55 23.40 15.34
C VAL A 248 -24.37 21.91 15.19
N ASP A 249 -23.50 21.32 16.02
CA ASP A 249 -23.28 19.88 16.05
C ASP A 249 -24.33 19.20 16.93
N ALA A 250 -24.68 17.96 16.57
CA ALA A 250 -25.57 17.14 17.37
C ALA A 250 -25.32 15.63 17.13
N VAL A 251 -25.90 14.81 18.00
CA VAL A 251 -25.89 13.35 17.89
C VAL A 251 -27.29 12.77 18.10
N PHE A 252 -27.64 11.79 17.26
CA PHE A 252 -28.69 10.79 17.52
C PHE A 252 -28.02 9.44 17.73
N SER A 253 -28.31 8.75 18.82
CA SER A 253 -27.68 7.45 19.09
C SER A 253 -28.62 6.44 19.75
N SER A 254 -28.38 5.16 19.47
CA SER A 254 -28.99 4.05 20.22
C SER A 254 -28.34 3.85 21.61
N ASP A 255 -27.17 4.46 21.86
CA ASP A 255 -26.56 4.51 23.18
C ASP A 255 -27.14 5.68 23.98
N HIS A 256 -28.01 5.33 24.94
CA HIS A 256 -28.68 6.31 25.79
C HIS A 256 -27.83 6.82 26.95
N ASN A 257 -26.67 6.21 27.23
CA ASN A 257 -25.89 6.49 28.42
C ASN A 257 -24.68 7.40 28.13
N THR A 258 -24.14 7.33 26.92
CA THR A 258 -23.01 8.16 26.52
C THR A 258 -23.42 9.62 26.32
N GLU A 259 -22.63 10.55 26.85
CA GLU A 259 -22.82 11.99 26.69
C GLU A 259 -21.97 12.53 25.52
N LEU A 260 -22.50 13.55 24.84
CA LEU A 260 -21.73 14.35 23.88
C LEU A 260 -20.93 15.41 24.66
N LYS A 261 -19.59 15.38 24.57
CA LYS A 261 -18.69 16.26 25.32
C LYS A 261 -17.80 17.10 24.42
N MET A 262 -17.80 18.41 24.60
CA MET A 262 -16.91 19.31 23.88
C MET A 262 -15.45 19.11 24.31
N GLN A 263 -14.51 19.30 23.38
CA GLN A 263 -13.06 19.21 23.59
C GLN A 263 -12.38 20.50 23.12
N PRO A 264 -12.56 21.64 23.82
CA PRO A 264 -12.05 22.93 23.36
C PRO A 264 -10.52 22.94 23.23
N ASP A 265 -9.81 22.28 24.16
CA ASP A 265 -8.34 22.19 24.20
C ASP A 265 -7.74 21.53 22.94
N MET A 266 -8.49 20.65 22.26
CA MET A 266 -8.03 20.04 21.00
C MET A 266 -8.04 21.02 19.83
N ASN A 267 -8.86 22.07 19.92
CA ASN A 267 -8.96 23.11 18.90
C ASN A 267 -7.97 24.26 19.16
N GLU A 268 -7.43 24.36 20.37
CA GLU A 268 -6.58 25.47 20.77
C GLU A 268 -5.16 25.34 20.21
N SER A 269 -4.71 26.35 19.47
CA SER A 269 -3.33 26.45 19.00
C SER A 269 -2.46 27.25 19.97
N SER A 270 -2.43 26.78 21.21
CA SER A 270 -1.63 27.42 22.26
C SER A 270 -0.13 27.30 21.98
N LYS A 271 0.68 28.15 22.62
CA LYS A 271 2.15 28.04 22.53
C LYS A 271 2.63 26.64 22.93
N SER A 272 2.04 26.07 23.99
CA SER A 272 2.40 24.72 24.46
C SER A 272 2.11 23.63 23.41
N PHE A 273 0.99 23.75 22.70
CA PHE A 273 0.65 22.86 21.60
C PHE A 273 1.65 23.00 20.45
N LEU A 274 1.98 24.24 20.04
CA LEU A 274 2.90 24.51 18.94
C LEU A 274 4.32 24.02 19.23
N ASP A 275 4.80 24.18 20.46
CA ASP A 275 6.10 23.69 20.89
C ASP A 275 6.14 22.15 20.87
N ALA A 276 5.08 21.49 21.37
CA ALA A 276 4.95 20.03 21.34
C ALA A 276 4.85 19.47 19.91
N PHE A 277 4.04 20.11 19.05
CA PHE A 277 3.91 19.76 17.65
C PHE A 277 5.24 19.89 16.91
N THR A 278 5.94 21.02 17.09
CA THR A 278 7.22 21.29 16.43
C THR A 278 8.28 20.27 16.83
N LYS A 279 8.37 19.97 18.13
CA LYS A 279 9.26 18.93 18.65
C LYS A 279 8.95 17.57 18.04
N SER A 280 7.68 17.15 18.08
CA SER A 280 7.22 15.88 17.53
C SER A 280 7.45 15.78 16.02
N LYS A 281 7.16 16.85 15.26
CA LYS A 281 7.39 16.92 13.81
C LYS A 281 8.86 16.68 13.48
N LYS A 282 9.76 17.36 14.18
CA LYS A 282 11.22 17.20 14.03
C LYS A 282 11.66 15.77 14.36
N GLU A 283 11.21 15.20 15.48
CA GLU A 283 11.54 13.83 15.87
C GLU A 283 11.07 12.80 14.83
N LYS A 284 9.85 12.96 14.29
CA LYS A 284 9.32 12.07 13.24
C LYS A 284 10.05 12.24 11.91
N GLU A 285 10.47 13.45 11.56
CA GLU A 285 11.28 13.72 10.35
C GLU A 285 12.68 13.11 10.46
N GLU A 286 13.33 13.25 11.62
CA GLU A 286 14.62 12.61 11.91
C GLU A 286 14.51 11.08 11.89
N LEU A 287 13.44 10.51 12.46
CA LEU A 287 13.20 9.06 12.42
C LEU A 287 12.97 8.58 10.98
N ALA A 288 12.15 9.29 10.20
CA ALA A 288 11.92 8.95 8.80
C ALA A 288 13.21 9.05 7.97
N GLN A 289 14.09 10.02 8.26
CA GLN A 289 15.39 10.11 7.62
C GLN A 289 16.30 8.95 8.01
N LYS A 290 16.34 8.57 9.29
CA LYS A 290 17.07 7.39 9.77
C LYS A 290 16.56 6.09 9.11
N GLU A 291 15.24 5.91 9.02
CA GLU A 291 14.63 4.76 8.33
C GLU A 291 14.97 4.72 6.84
N LYS A 292 14.97 5.87 6.15
CA LYS A 292 15.39 5.98 4.74
C LYS A 292 16.87 5.65 4.54
N MET A 293 17.73 6.03 5.50
CA MET A 293 19.16 5.77 5.45
C MET A 293 19.53 4.35 5.88
N LYS A 294 18.65 3.65 6.62
CA LYS A 294 18.93 2.32 7.16
C LYS A 294 19.41 1.32 6.10
N PRO A 295 18.78 1.17 4.91
CA PRO A 295 19.28 0.24 3.90
C PRO A 295 20.68 0.58 3.39
N VAL A 296 21.05 1.86 3.39
CA VAL A 296 22.38 2.34 2.99
C VAL A 296 23.42 1.98 4.06
N VAL A 297 23.08 2.21 5.33
CA VAL A 297 23.92 1.87 6.49
C VAL A 297 24.10 0.35 6.60
N ASP A 298 23.01 -0.41 6.48
CA ASP A 298 23.03 -1.88 6.51
C ASP A 298 23.90 -2.43 5.37
N LEU A 299 23.77 -1.87 4.15
CA LEU A 299 24.61 -2.25 3.01
C LEU A 299 26.08 -1.93 3.27
N GLN A 300 26.40 -0.76 3.83
CA GLN A 300 27.77 -0.40 4.16
C GLN A 300 28.39 -1.40 5.15
N GLN A 301 27.69 -1.73 6.24
CA GLN A 301 28.17 -2.71 7.23
C GLN A 301 28.35 -4.12 6.64
N GLN A 302 27.44 -4.54 5.76
CA GLN A 302 27.57 -5.81 5.05
C GLN A 302 28.82 -5.82 4.16
N LEU A 303 29.08 -4.73 3.44
CA LEU A 303 30.23 -4.62 2.54
C LEU A 303 31.56 -4.56 3.29
N GLU A 304 31.64 -3.81 4.39
CA GLU A 304 32.82 -3.69 5.26
C GLU A 304 33.27 -5.05 5.81
N SER A 305 32.32 -5.97 6.04
CA SER A 305 32.58 -7.32 6.55
C SER A 305 32.64 -8.41 5.47
N SER A 306 32.66 -8.01 4.19
CA SER A 306 32.64 -8.92 3.03
C SER A 306 33.94 -8.88 2.21
N PRO A 307 34.14 -9.84 1.28
CA PRO A 307 35.19 -9.77 0.26
C PRO A 307 35.07 -8.55 -0.69
N PHE A 308 33.92 -7.89 -0.69
CA PHE A 308 33.60 -6.75 -1.55
C PHE A 308 33.78 -5.40 -0.84
N ASN A 309 34.77 -5.28 0.05
CA ASN A 309 34.99 -4.08 0.83
C ASN A 309 35.06 -2.82 -0.06
N VAL A 310 34.22 -1.82 0.26
CA VAL A 310 34.10 -0.56 -0.49
C VAL A 310 34.81 0.56 0.25
N SER A 311 35.31 1.55 -0.49
CA SER A 311 35.82 2.78 0.11
C SER A 311 34.70 3.71 0.61
N GLY A 312 33.45 3.48 0.19
CA GLY A 312 32.29 4.17 0.73
C GLY A 312 30.97 3.84 0.06
N VAL A 313 29.88 4.03 0.80
CA VAL A 313 28.49 3.97 0.34
C VAL A 313 27.86 5.34 0.58
N GLN A 314 27.33 5.97 -0.48
CA GLN A 314 26.77 7.32 -0.42
C GLN A 314 25.34 7.33 -0.95
N ALA A 315 24.41 7.88 -0.16
CA ALA A 315 23.08 8.20 -0.65
C ALA A 315 23.10 9.56 -1.36
N GLY A 316 22.37 9.69 -2.47
CA GLY A 316 22.33 10.92 -3.25
C GLY A 316 21.37 10.83 -4.44
N SER A 317 21.44 11.82 -5.33
CA SER A 317 20.74 11.81 -6.61
C SER A 317 21.76 11.81 -7.73
N TYR A 318 22.00 10.64 -8.32
CA TYR A 318 23.05 10.44 -9.32
C TYR A 318 22.41 10.14 -10.67
N ARG A 319 22.44 11.11 -11.58
CA ARG A 319 21.94 10.93 -12.95
C ARG A 319 23.06 10.39 -13.83
N GLN A 320 22.86 9.19 -14.37
CA GLN A 320 23.87 8.51 -15.20
C GLN A 320 23.35 8.25 -16.60
N LYS A 321 24.22 8.42 -17.60
CA LYS A 321 23.94 8.04 -18.99
C LYS A 321 24.29 6.57 -19.19
N ILE A 322 23.29 5.71 -19.25
CA ILE A 322 23.47 4.26 -19.33
C ILE A 322 23.53 3.73 -20.76
N SER A 323 23.07 4.50 -21.75
CA SER A 323 23.27 4.25 -23.19
C SER A 323 23.18 5.56 -23.99
N GLN A 324 23.36 5.51 -25.31
CA GLN A 324 23.35 6.72 -26.16
C GLN A 324 22.09 7.59 -25.96
N ASP A 325 20.93 6.97 -25.75
CA ASP A 325 19.62 7.63 -25.64
C ASP A 325 18.94 7.48 -24.27
N VAL A 326 19.59 6.83 -23.29
CA VAL A 326 18.97 6.53 -21.99
C VAL A 326 19.78 7.14 -20.85
N GLN A 327 19.11 7.97 -20.05
CA GLN A 327 19.57 8.44 -18.75
C GLN A 327 18.68 7.88 -17.65
N GLN A 328 19.28 7.52 -16.52
CA GLN A 328 18.57 6.98 -15.36
C GLN A 328 19.11 7.63 -14.08
N ASP A 329 18.20 7.87 -13.14
CA ASP A 329 18.53 8.39 -11.82
C ASP A 329 18.75 7.24 -10.82
N PHE A 330 19.84 7.33 -10.07
CA PHE A 330 20.23 6.38 -9.04
C PHE A 330 20.28 7.07 -7.68
N SER A 331 19.92 6.33 -6.64
CA SER A 331 19.77 6.86 -5.28
C SER A 331 20.97 6.59 -4.37
N VAL A 332 21.85 5.66 -4.76
CA VAL A 332 23.04 5.27 -4.01
C VAL A 332 24.22 5.09 -4.95
N LYS A 333 25.41 5.49 -4.48
CA LYS A 333 26.70 5.23 -5.12
C LYS A 333 27.58 4.41 -4.18
N LEU A 334 28.15 3.33 -4.68
CA LEU A 334 29.22 2.55 -4.08
C LEU A 334 30.52 2.91 -4.79
N THR A 335 31.60 3.05 -4.03
CA THR A 335 32.95 3.24 -4.60
C THR A 335 33.85 2.13 -4.13
N PHE A 336 34.46 1.41 -5.08
CA PHE A 336 35.41 0.33 -4.83
C PHE A 336 36.84 0.83 -5.00
N GLN A 337 37.81 0.07 -4.49
CA GLN A 337 39.23 0.41 -4.63
C GLN A 337 39.65 0.48 -6.10
N ASP A 338 39.14 -0.45 -6.91
CA ASP A 338 39.39 -0.48 -8.34
C ASP A 338 38.21 -1.04 -9.14
N ALA A 339 38.30 -0.92 -10.46
CA ALA A 339 37.27 -1.38 -11.39
C ALA A 339 37.10 -2.90 -11.39
N ARG A 340 38.13 -3.70 -11.02
CA ARG A 340 38.03 -5.16 -10.96
C ARG A 340 37.17 -5.59 -9.79
N GLN A 341 37.36 -4.98 -8.62
CA GLN A 341 36.57 -5.25 -7.43
C GLN A 341 35.10 -4.82 -7.63
N ALA A 342 34.86 -3.67 -8.27
CA ALA A 342 33.52 -3.26 -8.67
C ALA A 342 32.89 -4.27 -9.66
N ARG A 343 33.63 -4.77 -10.66
CA ARG A 343 33.14 -5.81 -11.58
C ARG A 343 32.75 -7.09 -10.84
N GLN A 344 33.58 -7.55 -9.90
CA GLN A 344 33.31 -8.75 -9.11
C GLN A 344 32.03 -8.59 -8.28
N PHE A 345 31.85 -7.44 -7.62
CA PHE A 345 30.63 -7.14 -6.89
C PHE A 345 29.40 -7.08 -7.82
N THR A 346 29.48 -6.33 -8.92
CA THR A 346 28.41 -6.23 -9.93
C THR A 346 28.00 -7.62 -10.38
N ASN A 347 28.95 -8.50 -10.71
CA ASN A 347 28.67 -9.86 -11.15
C ASN A 347 27.99 -10.69 -10.06
N PHE A 348 28.46 -10.60 -8.81
CA PHE A 348 27.86 -11.28 -7.67
C PHE A 348 26.39 -10.89 -7.44
N VAL A 349 26.07 -9.59 -7.48
CA VAL A 349 24.71 -9.09 -7.17
C VAL A 349 23.77 -9.03 -8.39
N SER A 350 24.31 -8.92 -9.60
CA SER A 350 23.53 -8.77 -10.85
C SER A 350 22.86 -10.06 -11.32
N LEU A 351 23.09 -11.19 -10.65
CA LEU A 351 22.42 -12.46 -10.95
C LEU A 351 20.90 -12.44 -10.70
N ARG A 352 20.37 -11.43 -9.99
CA ARG A 352 18.94 -11.36 -9.63
C ARG A 352 18.19 -10.06 -10.00
N ASP A 353 18.87 -8.97 -10.38
CA ASP A 353 18.19 -7.78 -10.90
C ASP A 353 19.09 -6.87 -11.76
N LYS A 354 18.85 -6.85 -13.08
CA LYS A 354 19.74 -6.27 -14.10
C LYS A 354 19.36 -4.87 -14.59
N LYS A 355 18.24 -4.29 -14.14
CA LYS A 355 17.75 -2.98 -14.61
C LYS A 355 18.02 -1.81 -13.66
N ASN A 356 18.47 -2.12 -12.46
CA ASN A 356 18.44 -1.22 -11.32
C ASN A 356 19.85 -0.86 -10.79
N LEU A 357 20.90 -1.29 -11.50
CA LEU A 357 22.30 -1.05 -11.19
C LEU A 357 23.05 -0.59 -12.43
N PHE A 358 23.94 0.38 -12.28
CA PHE A 358 24.88 0.83 -13.32
C PHE A 358 26.31 0.85 -12.77
N GLN A 359 27.25 0.26 -13.49
CA GLN A 359 28.66 0.32 -13.15
C GLN A 359 29.40 1.27 -14.09
N ASN A 360 30.18 2.18 -13.52
CA ASN A 360 31.14 3.01 -14.23
C ASN A 360 32.51 2.87 -13.56
N GLU A 361 33.43 2.17 -14.20
CA GLU A 361 34.76 1.87 -13.65
C GLU A 361 34.69 1.23 -12.24
N ASN A 362 35.21 1.92 -11.21
CA ASN A 362 35.19 1.50 -9.81
C ASN A 362 33.95 2.00 -9.04
N GLU A 363 33.02 2.70 -9.70
CA GLU A 363 31.79 3.19 -9.10
C GLU A 363 30.58 2.36 -9.53
N ILE A 364 29.67 2.10 -8.59
CA ILE A 364 28.42 1.40 -8.84
C ILE A 364 27.26 2.24 -8.32
N TYR A 365 26.28 2.47 -9.17
CA TYR A 365 25.10 3.27 -8.92
C TYR A 365 23.89 2.34 -8.77
N LEU A 366 23.13 2.49 -7.69
CA LEU A 366 21.97 1.66 -7.35
C LEU A 366 20.70 2.49 -7.23
N THR A 367 19.60 1.99 -7.80
CA THR A 367 18.26 2.50 -7.47
C THR A 367 17.81 1.99 -6.09
N GLN A 368 16.73 2.55 -5.54
CA GLN A 368 16.14 2.08 -4.28
C GLN A 368 15.72 0.61 -4.36
N GLU A 369 15.25 0.16 -5.53
CA GLU A 369 14.89 -1.24 -5.75
C GLU A 369 16.10 -2.17 -5.72
N ALA A 370 17.22 -1.78 -6.33
CA ALA A 370 18.46 -2.55 -6.26
C ALA A 370 18.99 -2.60 -4.82
N LEU A 371 18.99 -1.48 -4.12
CA LEU A 371 19.43 -1.40 -2.72
C LEU A 371 18.66 -2.39 -1.83
N ALA A 372 17.33 -2.44 -1.96
CA ALA A 372 16.47 -3.33 -1.17
C ALA A 372 16.66 -4.83 -1.50
N LYS A 373 17.13 -5.17 -2.71
CA LYS A 373 17.43 -6.55 -3.12
C LYS A 373 18.84 -6.95 -2.69
N ILE A 374 19.81 -6.07 -2.88
CA ILE A 374 21.22 -6.30 -2.56
C ILE A 374 21.44 -6.45 -1.05
N SER A 375 20.76 -5.64 -0.23
CA SER A 375 20.87 -5.73 1.25
C SER A 375 20.36 -7.05 1.84
N LYS A 376 19.69 -7.89 1.04
CA LYS A 376 19.22 -9.24 1.43
C LYS A 376 20.14 -10.35 0.93
N VAL A 377 21.19 -10.04 0.19
CA VAL A 377 22.16 -11.02 -0.31
C VAL A 377 23.15 -11.32 0.81
N ASP A 378 23.40 -12.61 1.06
CA ASP A 378 24.44 -13.02 2.00
C ASP A 378 25.82 -12.76 1.36
N MET A 379 26.43 -11.64 1.74
CA MET A 379 27.77 -11.24 1.28
C MET A 379 28.91 -11.96 2.00
N LYS A 380 28.59 -12.82 2.98
CA LYS A 380 29.57 -13.67 3.67
C LYS A 380 29.82 -14.98 2.95
N GLN A 381 29.07 -15.29 1.89
CA GLN A 381 29.41 -16.46 1.09
C GLN A 381 30.85 -16.33 0.60
N PRO A 382 31.71 -17.33 0.87
CA PRO A 382 33.07 -17.31 0.39
C PRO A 382 33.00 -17.10 -1.11
N THR A 383 33.92 -16.30 -1.64
CA THR A 383 34.37 -16.40 -3.02
C THR A 383 34.29 -17.86 -3.44
N GLY A 384 33.30 -18.19 -4.27
CA GLY A 384 33.23 -19.50 -4.90
C GLY A 384 34.52 -19.65 -5.68
N ALA A 385 35.34 -20.59 -5.22
CA ALA A 385 36.75 -20.75 -5.48
C ALA A 385 37.65 -19.71 -4.80
N SER A 386 38.13 -20.09 -3.60
CA SER A 386 39.45 -19.70 -3.14
C SER A 386 40.45 -19.86 -4.29
N THR A 387 41.50 -19.05 -4.26
CA THR A 387 42.65 -19.11 -5.17
C THR A 387 43.23 -20.52 -5.33
N GLU A 388 42.94 -21.46 -4.43
CA GLU A 388 43.30 -22.88 -4.51
C GLU A 388 42.36 -23.73 -5.41
N GLU A 389 41.06 -23.43 -5.50
CA GLU A 389 40.14 -24.15 -6.41
C GLU A 389 40.22 -23.61 -7.85
N VAL A 390 40.50 -22.32 -8.04
CA VAL A 390 40.78 -21.76 -9.38
C VAL A 390 42.15 -22.25 -9.88
N GLN A 391 43.14 -22.44 -9.01
CA GLN A 391 44.40 -23.07 -9.40
C GLN A 391 44.24 -24.58 -9.67
N LYS A 392 43.41 -25.29 -8.91
CA LYS A 392 43.05 -26.70 -9.23
C LYS A 392 42.29 -26.86 -10.55
N HIS A 393 41.45 -25.91 -10.93
CA HIS A 393 40.73 -25.94 -12.21
C HIS A 393 41.49 -25.27 -13.38
N GLN A 394 42.58 -24.55 -13.13
CA GLN A 394 43.46 -24.02 -14.19
C GLN A 394 44.60 -25.00 -14.56
N GLU A 395 44.95 -25.97 -13.70
CA GLU A 395 46.04 -26.92 -13.99
C GLU A 395 45.59 -28.33 -14.40
N GLU A 396 44.34 -28.74 -14.14
CA GLU A 396 43.81 -29.97 -14.72
C GLU A 396 42.96 -29.65 -15.95
N LYS A 397 43.56 -29.77 -17.15
CA LYS A 397 42.78 -30.09 -18.35
C LYS A 397 41.78 -31.19 -17.96
N PRO A 398 40.46 -31.00 -18.15
CA PRO A 398 39.53 -32.07 -17.86
C PRO A 398 39.95 -33.27 -18.71
N THR A 399 40.12 -34.43 -18.07
CA THR A 399 40.27 -35.69 -18.79
C THR A 399 39.17 -35.79 -19.85
N GLN A 400 39.51 -36.20 -21.08
CA GLN A 400 38.60 -36.38 -22.23
C GLN A 400 37.15 -36.81 -21.88
N PRO A 401 36.90 -37.74 -20.93
CA PRO A 401 35.55 -38.20 -20.59
C PRO A 401 34.60 -37.10 -20.08
N LYS A 402 35.09 -36.05 -19.40
CA LYS A 402 34.23 -34.98 -18.84
C LYS A 402 33.79 -33.96 -19.91
N ALA A 403 34.61 -33.75 -20.94
CA ALA A 403 34.26 -32.89 -22.06
C ALA A 403 33.24 -33.58 -22.97
N GLU A 404 33.44 -34.87 -23.27
CA GLU A 404 32.52 -35.66 -24.11
C GLU A 404 31.11 -35.79 -23.51
N ASP A 405 31.00 -36.00 -22.19
CA ASP A 405 29.71 -36.03 -21.48
C ASP A 405 28.97 -34.68 -21.58
N LEU A 406 29.69 -33.57 -21.39
CA LEU A 406 29.12 -32.23 -21.50
C LEU A 406 28.67 -31.92 -22.95
N GLN A 407 29.43 -32.34 -23.95
CA GLN A 407 29.07 -32.22 -25.37
C GLN A 407 27.78 -32.98 -25.68
N GLN A 408 27.64 -34.22 -25.19
CA GLN A 408 26.41 -35.00 -25.37
C GLN A 408 25.21 -34.37 -24.67
N LYS A 409 25.40 -33.79 -23.48
CA LYS A 409 24.35 -33.04 -22.76
C LYS A 409 23.91 -31.78 -23.50
N CYS A 410 24.83 -31.06 -24.15
CA CYS A 410 24.49 -29.93 -25.04
C CYS A 410 23.61 -30.39 -26.21
N VAL A 411 23.97 -31.51 -26.83
CA VAL A 411 23.18 -32.13 -27.92
C VAL A 411 21.79 -32.52 -27.43
N HIS A 412 21.69 -33.13 -26.25
CA HIS A 412 20.42 -33.54 -25.67
C HIS A 412 19.49 -32.34 -25.41
N LYS A 413 20.01 -31.26 -24.81
CA LYS A 413 19.21 -30.06 -24.51
C LYS A 413 18.64 -29.36 -25.74
N ILE A 414 19.38 -29.32 -26.86
CA ILE A 414 18.86 -28.78 -28.13
C ILE A 414 17.77 -29.69 -28.72
N LYS A 415 17.93 -31.03 -28.64
CA LYS A 415 16.92 -31.98 -29.14
C LYS A 415 15.58 -31.85 -28.41
N GLU A 416 15.62 -31.54 -27.11
CA GLU A 416 14.42 -31.32 -26.29
C GLU A 416 13.68 -30.02 -26.63
N SER A 417 14.34 -29.01 -27.22
CA SER A 417 13.82 -27.63 -27.36
C SER A 417 13.13 -27.29 -28.70
N LYS A 418 12.69 -28.29 -29.46
CA LYS A 418 12.03 -28.24 -30.80
C LYS A 418 12.94 -28.03 -32.03
N GLY A 419 12.79 -28.96 -32.99
CA GLY A 419 12.82 -28.70 -34.45
C GLY A 419 14.17 -28.58 -35.18
N VAL A 420 15.29 -28.40 -34.49
CA VAL A 420 16.61 -28.22 -35.15
C VAL A 420 17.37 -29.55 -35.22
N GLN A 421 17.75 -29.98 -36.42
CA GLN A 421 18.67 -31.11 -36.60
C GLN A 421 20.09 -30.67 -36.27
N ILE A 422 20.74 -31.41 -35.36
CA ILE A 422 22.12 -31.16 -34.96
C ILE A 422 23.03 -31.92 -35.91
N SER A 423 23.89 -31.20 -36.61
CA SER A 423 24.77 -31.75 -37.64
C SER A 423 26.05 -32.39 -37.08
N ALA A 424 26.55 -31.92 -35.93
CA ALA A 424 27.68 -32.50 -35.22
C ALA A 424 27.62 -32.21 -33.71
N ALA A 425 28.32 -33.00 -32.90
CA ALA A 425 28.49 -32.68 -31.48
C ALA A 425 29.27 -31.35 -31.35
N PRO A 426 28.83 -30.41 -30.48
CA PRO A 426 29.55 -29.17 -30.27
C PRO A 426 30.91 -29.47 -29.62
N SER A 427 31.89 -28.59 -29.81
CA SER A 427 33.14 -28.65 -29.06
C SER A 427 33.06 -27.74 -27.83
N VAL A 428 33.70 -28.16 -26.73
CA VAL A 428 33.79 -27.38 -25.49
C VAL A 428 35.26 -27.08 -25.23
N GLU A 429 35.57 -25.79 -25.08
CA GLU A 429 36.89 -25.29 -24.75
C GLU A 429 36.81 -24.50 -23.45
N TYR A 430 37.62 -24.86 -22.45
CA TYR A 430 37.79 -24.06 -21.24
C TYR A 430 38.85 -22.99 -21.53
N LYS A 431 38.41 -21.75 -21.72
CA LYS A 431 39.27 -20.63 -22.10
C LYS A 431 38.84 -19.36 -21.40
N ASN A 432 39.78 -18.75 -20.68
CA ASN A 432 39.58 -17.43 -20.10
C ASN A 432 39.60 -16.38 -21.22
N SER A 433 38.46 -15.71 -21.44
CA SER A 433 38.31 -14.67 -22.46
C SER A 433 37.55 -13.49 -21.87
N THR A 434 37.95 -12.25 -22.17
CA THR A 434 37.24 -11.04 -21.74
C THR A 434 36.57 -10.41 -22.96
N ILE A 435 35.24 -10.24 -22.91
CA ILE A 435 34.46 -9.69 -24.04
C ILE A 435 33.64 -8.50 -23.55
N ARG A 436 33.75 -7.36 -24.25
CA ARG A 436 32.96 -6.15 -23.99
C ARG A 436 31.54 -6.32 -24.53
N GLN A 437 30.54 -6.10 -23.67
CA GLN A 437 29.12 -6.09 -24.02
C GLN A 437 28.54 -4.68 -23.84
N ASP A 438 27.75 -4.22 -24.82
CA ASP A 438 27.28 -2.83 -24.95
C ASP A 438 26.52 -2.28 -23.72
N THR A 439 25.84 -3.13 -22.96
CA THR A 439 25.04 -2.73 -21.78
C THR A 439 25.68 -3.03 -20.44
N ARG A 440 26.87 -3.66 -20.41
CA ARG A 440 27.51 -4.16 -19.17
C ARG A 440 29.01 -3.86 -19.04
N GLY A 441 29.68 -3.39 -20.09
CA GLY A 441 31.14 -3.28 -20.09
C GLY A 441 31.82 -4.63 -20.35
N GLU A 442 33.04 -4.82 -19.86
CA GLU A 442 33.83 -6.05 -20.06
C GLU A 442 33.40 -7.19 -19.13
N VAL A 443 33.14 -8.36 -19.69
CA VAL A 443 32.75 -9.58 -18.96
C VAL A 443 33.79 -10.68 -19.17
N ASP A 444 34.16 -11.39 -18.10
CA ASP A 444 35.08 -12.52 -18.13
C ASP A 444 34.34 -13.85 -18.30
N TYR A 445 34.76 -14.63 -19.30
CA TYR A 445 34.23 -15.94 -19.66
C TYR A 445 35.28 -17.00 -19.38
N SER A 446 34.88 -18.16 -18.89
CA SER A 446 35.77 -19.29 -18.61
C SER A 446 35.57 -20.49 -19.54
N MET A 447 34.47 -20.52 -20.30
CA MET A 447 34.19 -21.60 -21.25
C MET A 447 33.65 -21.05 -22.57
N GLN A 448 33.95 -21.75 -23.66
CA GLN A 448 33.43 -21.51 -25.00
C GLN A 448 32.90 -22.83 -25.55
N ILE A 449 31.67 -22.81 -26.06
CA ILE A 449 31.01 -23.93 -26.72
C ILE A 449 30.82 -23.57 -28.19
N THR A 450 31.37 -24.37 -29.10
CA THR A 450 31.30 -24.10 -30.54
C THR A 450 30.41 -25.13 -31.23
N PHE A 451 29.33 -24.65 -31.84
CA PHE A 451 28.36 -25.45 -32.59
C PHE A 451 28.70 -25.45 -34.08
N ALA A 452 28.10 -26.36 -34.85
CA ALA A 452 28.37 -26.43 -36.29
C ALA A 452 27.75 -25.25 -37.06
N SER A 453 26.67 -24.65 -36.52
CA SER A 453 26.01 -23.49 -37.10
C SER A 453 25.57 -22.46 -36.05
N LYS A 454 25.27 -21.25 -36.53
CA LYS A 454 24.71 -20.17 -35.71
C LYS A 454 23.33 -20.53 -35.18
N GLU A 455 22.57 -21.27 -35.96
CA GLU A 455 21.21 -21.74 -35.67
C GLU A 455 21.23 -22.75 -34.52
N GLU A 456 22.20 -23.68 -34.51
CA GLU A 456 22.41 -24.62 -33.41
C GLU A 456 22.83 -23.91 -32.11
N ALA A 457 23.76 -22.95 -32.19
CA ALA A 457 24.18 -22.14 -31.05
C ALA A 457 23.02 -21.31 -30.46
N ARG A 458 22.14 -20.80 -31.32
CA ARG A 458 20.93 -20.07 -30.92
C ARG A 458 19.92 -20.98 -30.25
N ALA A 459 19.65 -22.14 -30.84
CA ALA A 459 18.75 -23.14 -30.27
C ALA A 459 19.22 -23.60 -28.88
N PHE A 460 20.54 -23.82 -28.71
CA PHE A 460 21.12 -24.12 -27.40
C PHE A 460 20.92 -22.99 -26.39
N SER A 461 21.22 -21.74 -26.80
CA SER A 461 21.06 -20.57 -25.94
C SER A 461 19.60 -20.39 -25.49
N ASP A 462 18.65 -20.63 -26.40
CA ASP A 462 17.21 -20.59 -26.14
C ASP A 462 16.77 -21.74 -25.22
N ALA A 463 17.26 -22.97 -25.46
CA ALA A 463 16.94 -24.18 -24.68
C ALA A 463 17.37 -24.07 -23.22
N MET A 464 18.51 -23.44 -22.97
CA MET A 464 19.03 -23.21 -21.63
C MET A 464 18.20 -22.18 -20.84
N GLY A 465 17.11 -21.67 -21.41
CA GLY A 465 16.18 -20.76 -20.76
C GLY A 465 16.75 -19.36 -20.51
N TYR A 466 17.95 -19.10 -21.04
CA TYR A 466 18.61 -17.81 -20.90
C TYR A 466 18.09 -16.85 -21.98
N ARG A 467 16.85 -16.37 -21.81
CA ARG A 467 16.35 -15.16 -22.52
C ARG A 467 17.22 -13.91 -22.23
N ASN A 468 18.22 -14.04 -21.37
CA ASN A 468 19.13 -13.02 -20.89
C ASN A 468 20.55 -13.35 -21.39
N LYS A 469 21.10 -12.57 -22.35
CA LYS A 469 22.42 -12.73 -23.02
C LYS A 469 23.66 -12.56 -22.10
N THR A 470 23.51 -12.83 -20.81
CA THR A 470 24.38 -12.33 -19.74
C THR A 470 25.07 -13.42 -18.93
N LEU A 471 24.62 -14.67 -19.05
CA LEU A 471 25.31 -15.88 -18.56
C LEU A 471 25.93 -16.66 -19.73
N LEU A 472 25.28 -16.55 -20.88
CA LEU A 472 25.73 -17.02 -22.18
C LEU A 472 25.86 -15.82 -23.12
N PHE A 473 27.01 -15.66 -23.75
CA PHE A 473 27.18 -14.74 -24.86
C PHE A 473 27.30 -15.53 -26.16
N GLN A 474 26.39 -15.29 -27.10
CA GLN A 474 26.48 -15.92 -28.42
C GLN A 474 27.14 -14.97 -29.42
N ASP A 475 28.20 -15.43 -30.07
CA ASP A 475 28.83 -14.79 -31.23
C ASP A 475 28.96 -15.79 -32.37
N GLY A 476 28.19 -15.60 -33.43
CA GLY A 476 28.06 -16.57 -34.52
C GLY A 476 27.63 -17.95 -34.01
N ASN A 477 28.46 -18.97 -34.24
CA ASN A 477 28.27 -20.35 -33.80
C ASN A 477 28.91 -20.66 -32.44
N LYS A 478 29.46 -19.65 -31.74
CA LYS A 478 30.11 -19.80 -30.43
C LYS A 478 29.21 -19.28 -29.33
N VAL A 479 29.21 -19.98 -28.20
CA VAL A 479 28.52 -19.60 -26.96
C VAL A 479 29.53 -19.57 -25.83
N TYR A 480 29.75 -18.40 -25.24
CA TYR A 480 30.68 -18.21 -24.13
C TYR A 480 29.93 -18.25 -22.79
N ILE A 481 30.44 -19.01 -21.82
CA ILE A 481 29.90 -19.12 -20.45
C ILE A 481 30.70 -18.19 -19.53
N ALA A 482 30.01 -17.28 -18.85
CA ALA A 482 30.64 -16.35 -17.93
C ALA A 482 31.28 -17.12 -16.75
N LYS A 483 32.45 -16.65 -16.27
CA LYS A 483 33.24 -17.36 -15.25
C LYS A 483 32.50 -17.55 -13.92
N ASP A 484 31.68 -16.59 -13.55
CA ASP A 484 30.79 -16.60 -12.38
C ASP A 484 29.52 -17.45 -12.57
N ALA A 485 29.19 -17.80 -13.81
CA ALA A 485 28.06 -18.64 -14.18
C ALA A 485 28.44 -20.11 -14.39
N GLU A 486 29.73 -20.43 -14.46
CA GLU A 486 30.24 -21.76 -14.79
C GLU A 486 29.69 -22.84 -13.87
N ALA A 487 29.70 -22.63 -12.55
CA ALA A 487 29.20 -23.61 -11.59
C ALA A 487 27.69 -23.86 -11.74
N ASP A 488 26.89 -22.82 -11.97
CA ASP A 488 25.44 -22.97 -12.21
C ASP A 488 25.15 -23.61 -13.58
N PHE A 489 25.95 -23.28 -14.60
CA PHE A 489 25.91 -23.89 -15.91
C PHE A 489 26.19 -25.38 -15.83
N LEU A 490 27.32 -25.78 -15.23
CA LEU A 490 27.68 -27.18 -15.03
C LEU A 490 26.65 -27.91 -14.18
N LYS A 491 26.09 -27.27 -13.13
CA LYS A 491 25.01 -27.84 -12.31
C LYS A 491 23.71 -28.05 -13.08
N LYS A 492 23.34 -27.13 -13.97
CA LYS A 492 22.15 -27.28 -14.84
C LYS A 492 22.35 -28.37 -15.88
N MET A 493 23.57 -28.51 -16.40
CA MET A 493 23.93 -29.57 -17.33
C MET A 493 24.08 -30.93 -16.63
N SER A 494 24.42 -30.95 -15.33
CA SER A 494 24.55 -32.18 -14.54
C SER A 494 23.25 -32.65 -13.88
N LYS A 495 22.23 -31.80 -13.77
CA LYS A 495 20.89 -32.24 -13.38
C LYS A 495 20.34 -33.14 -14.48
N GLN A 496 20.28 -34.45 -14.22
CA GLN A 496 19.19 -35.24 -14.79
C GLN A 496 17.91 -34.46 -14.53
N ASP A 497 17.16 -34.11 -15.58
CA ASP A 497 15.90 -33.43 -15.39
C ASP A 497 15.08 -34.20 -14.34
N ASN A 498 14.60 -33.49 -13.33
CA ASN A 498 13.58 -33.98 -12.39
C ASN A 498 12.23 -34.21 -13.11
N THR A 499 12.24 -34.61 -14.38
CA THR A 499 11.09 -35.14 -15.10
C THR A 499 10.68 -36.51 -14.56
N HIS A 500 11.61 -37.30 -13.98
CA HIS A 500 11.22 -38.54 -13.31
C HIS A 500 10.49 -38.27 -11.98
N ASP A 501 11.01 -37.40 -11.11
CA ASP A 501 10.33 -37.02 -9.86
C ASP A 501 9.00 -36.30 -10.11
N TYR A 502 8.90 -35.49 -11.18
CA TYR A 502 7.65 -34.83 -11.55
C TYR A 502 6.65 -35.81 -12.16
N LYS A 503 7.06 -36.76 -13.02
CA LYS A 503 6.18 -37.83 -13.53
C LYS A 503 5.76 -38.80 -12.43
N THR A 504 6.67 -39.16 -11.53
CA THR A 504 6.40 -40.05 -10.40
C THR A 504 5.51 -39.36 -9.36
N LYS A 505 5.67 -38.05 -9.10
CA LYS A 505 4.68 -37.26 -8.33
C LYS A 505 3.35 -37.09 -9.06
N LEU A 506 3.33 -36.93 -10.38
CA LEU A 506 2.09 -36.81 -11.16
C LEU A 506 1.34 -38.14 -11.25
N GLU A 507 2.07 -39.26 -11.36
CA GLU A 507 1.52 -40.62 -11.31
C GLU A 507 1.07 -40.98 -9.90
N GLN A 508 1.82 -40.61 -8.85
CA GLN A 508 1.37 -40.72 -7.45
C GLN A 508 0.13 -39.85 -7.18
N MET A 509 0.09 -38.61 -7.66
CA MET A 509 -1.11 -37.76 -7.55
C MET A 509 -2.31 -38.33 -8.33
N LYS A 510 -2.09 -39.02 -9.45
CA LYS A 510 -3.14 -39.73 -10.21
C LYS A 510 -3.55 -41.07 -9.61
N SER A 511 -2.70 -41.69 -8.79
CA SER A 511 -2.98 -42.98 -8.13
C SER A 511 -3.38 -42.86 -6.66
N THR A 512 -3.35 -41.65 -6.07
CA THR A 512 -3.89 -41.40 -4.73
C THR A 512 -5.34 -40.86 -4.75
N SER A 513 -5.98 -40.73 -5.92
CA SER A 513 -7.42 -40.57 -6.02
C SER A 513 -8.13 -41.93 -5.99
N LEU A 514 -8.41 -42.43 -4.78
CA LEU A 514 -9.42 -43.46 -4.53
C LEU A 514 -10.85 -42.90 -4.79
N PRO A 515 -11.84 -43.76 -5.04
CA PRO A 515 -12.67 -43.71 -6.24
C PRO A 515 -13.88 -42.77 -6.11
N LEU A 516 -14.09 -41.93 -7.13
CA LEU A 516 -15.43 -41.45 -7.43
C LEU A 516 -16.22 -42.61 -8.06
N THR A 517 -17.23 -43.05 -7.31
CA THR A 517 -18.39 -43.81 -7.77
C THR A 517 -18.78 -43.49 -9.21
N THR A 518 -18.68 -44.50 -10.07
CA THR A 518 -19.33 -44.53 -11.38
C THR A 518 -20.85 -44.37 -11.20
N PRO A 519 -21.49 -43.40 -11.87
CA PRO A 519 -22.92 -43.47 -12.10
C PRO A 519 -23.21 -44.68 -12.98
N GLN A 520 -24.21 -45.45 -12.59
CA GLN A 520 -24.75 -46.58 -13.34
C GLN A 520 -25.04 -46.19 -14.79
N SER A 521 -24.55 -47.01 -15.72
CA SER A 521 -25.08 -47.08 -17.07
C SER A 521 -26.54 -47.54 -16.98
N VAL A 522 -27.48 -46.65 -17.27
CA VAL A 522 -28.86 -47.03 -17.58
C VAL A 522 -28.82 -47.82 -18.88
N LYS A 523 -29.08 -49.13 -18.77
CA LYS A 523 -29.55 -49.95 -19.88
C LYS A 523 -30.94 -49.45 -20.27
N VAL A 524 -31.10 -49.08 -21.52
CA VAL A 524 -32.40 -49.00 -22.17
C VAL A 524 -32.62 -50.38 -22.79
N ASP A 525 -33.45 -51.19 -22.15
CA ASP A 525 -34.07 -52.37 -22.78
C ASP A 525 -35.59 -52.18 -22.67
N ASP A 526 -36.22 -52.09 -23.83
CA ASP A 526 -37.61 -52.43 -24.17
C ASP A 526 -38.68 -52.40 -23.08
N LEU A 527 -39.47 -51.32 -23.08
CA LEU A 527 -40.90 -51.38 -22.79
C LEU A 527 -41.65 -51.45 -24.13
N GLN A 528 -42.04 -52.66 -24.53
CA GLN A 528 -43.14 -52.85 -25.46
C GLN A 528 -44.42 -52.30 -24.84
N MET A 529 -45.01 -51.31 -25.48
CA MET A 529 -46.43 -51.01 -25.36
C MET A 529 -47.03 -50.94 -26.76
N THR A 530 -48.02 -51.80 -26.94
CA THR A 530 -48.86 -52.07 -28.10
C THR A 530 -49.44 -50.82 -28.77
N ALA A 531 -49.55 -50.87 -30.10
CA ALA A 531 -50.25 -49.90 -30.92
C ALA A 531 -51.77 -49.88 -30.63
N PRO A 532 -52.45 -48.73 -30.77
CA PRO A 532 -53.91 -48.67 -30.84
C PRO A 532 -54.39 -49.17 -32.21
N LYS A 533 -55.46 -49.97 -32.21
CA LYS A 533 -56.29 -50.19 -33.39
C LYS A 533 -57.04 -48.91 -33.74
N LEU A 534 -57.11 -48.65 -35.05
CA LEU A 534 -58.14 -47.83 -35.68
C LEU A 534 -59.53 -48.43 -35.41
N THR A 535 -60.40 -47.62 -34.79
CA THR A 535 -61.78 -47.33 -35.19
C THR A 535 -62.22 -46.07 -34.46
#